data_AF-A0A3A4ZBZ1-F1
#
_entry.id   AF-A0A3A4ZBZ1-F1
#
_cell.length_a   1.000
_cell.length_b   1.000
_cell.length_c   1.000
_cell.angle_alpha   90.00
_cell.angle_beta   90.00
_cell.angle_gamma   90.00
#
_symmetry.space_group_name_H-M   'P 1'
#
loop_
_entity.id
_entity.type
_entity.pdbx_description
1 polymer ?
#
loop_
_entity_poly.entity_id
_entity_poly.type
_entity_poly.pdbx_seq_one_letter_code
_entity_poly.pdbx_strand_id
1 'polypeptide(L)'
;MNKSHLFQVILFMLFLTVPAVFYLVRELSIKDGNSQSGSYENAVVVEEKEMLPVQETSPSVPEEQEELPEPGQKKYVSEILGIGFYYLENQGNQTISIHESGNKVYVNYDSSEPESGQYVEIFAKSPDDTLVEAVEKRLLSGYSEEDCEVYVVDTGMDQYPDTYEKVNIRVAPEWEDMQEFFRLYENCPFRYTQSNGISYFLGDSEHSDKFLFFSIGQYGISASAEGTKGWQDTIEFLD
;
A
#
# COMPACT_ATOMS: atom_id res chain seq x y z
N MET A 1 -4.02 -31.88 -38.63
CA MET A 1 -3.14 -31.05 -37.79
C MET A 1 -3.88 -30.70 -36.51
N ASN A 2 -3.35 -31.13 -35.36
CA ASN A 2 -3.99 -30.96 -34.05
C ASN A 2 -3.93 -29.49 -33.62
N LYS A 3 -5.09 -28.88 -33.37
CA LYS A 3 -5.23 -27.47 -32.97
C LYS A 3 -4.47 -27.11 -31.67
N SER A 4 -4.15 -28.10 -30.85
CA SER A 4 -3.38 -27.94 -29.61
C SER A 4 -1.92 -27.51 -29.83
N HIS A 5 -1.27 -27.96 -30.91
CA HIS A 5 0.11 -27.56 -31.18
C HIS A 5 0.26 -26.15 -31.76
N LEU A 6 -0.77 -25.64 -32.44
CA LEU A 6 -0.71 -24.29 -33.02
C LEU A 6 -0.83 -23.20 -31.93
N PHE A 7 -1.54 -23.49 -30.84
CA PHE A 7 -1.73 -22.54 -29.74
C PHE A 7 -0.47 -22.37 -28.88
N GLN A 8 0.29 -23.45 -28.65
CA GLN A 8 1.56 -23.38 -27.92
C GLN A 8 2.66 -22.61 -28.66
N VAL A 9 2.68 -22.68 -30.00
CA VAL A 9 3.70 -21.96 -30.80
C VAL A 9 3.42 -20.46 -30.87
N ILE A 10 2.15 -20.05 -30.91
CA ILE A 10 1.77 -18.62 -30.93
C ILE A 10 2.03 -17.95 -29.57
N LEU A 11 1.81 -18.67 -28.46
CA LEU A 11 2.07 -18.13 -27.12
C LEU A 11 3.58 -17.92 -26.86
N PHE A 12 4.45 -18.75 -27.46
CA PHE A 12 5.91 -18.61 -27.34
C PHE A 12 6.49 -17.44 -28.16
N MET A 13 5.84 -17.04 -29.26
CA MET A 13 6.29 -15.92 -30.10
C MET A 13 5.97 -14.54 -29.48
N LEU A 14 4.94 -14.44 -28.64
CA LEU A 14 4.56 -13.17 -27.98
C LEU A 14 5.49 -12.77 -26.83
N PHE A 15 6.24 -13.71 -26.25
CA PHE A 15 7.17 -13.42 -25.15
C PHE A 15 8.56 -12.95 -25.59
N LEU A 16 8.91 -13.06 -26.88
CA LEU A 16 10.26 -12.72 -27.37
C LEU A 16 10.42 -11.31 -27.93
N THR A 17 9.35 -10.51 -28.05
CA THR A 17 9.42 -9.18 -28.69
C THR A 17 9.32 -7.99 -27.73
N VAL A 18 8.93 -8.20 -26.47
CA VAL A 18 8.79 -7.12 -25.46
C VAL A 18 10.11 -6.71 -24.77
N PRO A 19 11.14 -7.56 -24.57
CA PRO A 19 12.32 -7.14 -23.80
C PRO A 19 13.26 -6.18 -24.55
N ALA A 20 13.15 -6.04 -25.88
CA ALA A 20 14.10 -5.27 -26.68
C ALA A 20 13.90 -3.74 -26.58
N VAL A 21 12.73 -3.27 -26.14
CA VAL A 21 12.42 -1.82 -26.07
C VAL A 21 12.90 -1.18 -24.76
N PHE A 22 12.98 -1.95 -23.67
CA PHE A 22 13.39 -1.42 -22.36
C PHE A 22 14.90 -1.20 -22.20
N TYR A 23 15.74 -1.87 -22.99
CA TYR A 23 17.20 -1.71 -22.89
C TYR A 23 17.72 -0.39 -23.48
N LEU A 24 16.94 0.33 -24.28
CA LEU A 24 17.40 1.55 -24.96
C LEU A 24 17.16 2.86 -24.18
N VAL A 25 16.42 2.82 -23.07
CA VAL A 25 16.07 4.05 -22.31
C VAL A 25 17.00 4.28 -21.10
N ARG A 26 17.80 3.29 -20.68
CA ARG A 26 18.59 3.39 -19.42
C ARG A 26 19.98 4.04 -19.55
N GLU A 27 20.42 4.41 -20.75
CA GLU A 27 21.77 4.97 -21.01
C GLU A 27 21.86 6.52 -20.97
N LEU A 28 20.77 7.25 -20.68
CA LEU A 28 20.77 8.73 -20.78
C LEU A 28 20.64 9.50 -19.46
N SER A 29 20.76 8.88 -18.29
CA SER A 29 20.53 9.61 -17.02
C SER A 29 21.53 9.29 -15.91
N ILE A 30 22.83 9.44 -16.19
CA ILE A 30 23.84 9.59 -15.13
C ILE A 30 24.83 10.67 -15.58
N LYS A 31 24.62 11.90 -15.11
CA LYS A 31 25.70 12.87 -14.93
C LYS A 31 25.32 13.96 -13.93
N ASP A 32 26.25 14.13 -12.99
CA ASP A 32 26.53 15.30 -12.17
C ASP A 32 25.70 15.49 -10.87
N GLY A 33 26.38 15.25 -9.74
CA GLY A 33 25.89 15.51 -8.39
C GLY A 33 27.02 15.51 -7.37
N ASN A 34 27.82 16.58 -7.40
CA ASN A 34 29.02 16.84 -6.62
C ASN A 34 28.73 16.95 -5.10
N SER A 35 29.50 16.22 -4.29
CA SER A 35 29.47 16.24 -2.82
C SER A 35 30.22 17.46 -2.28
N GLN A 36 29.56 18.29 -1.48
CA GLN A 36 30.20 19.27 -0.60
C GLN A 36 29.72 19.06 0.84
N SER A 37 30.61 18.50 1.67
CA SER A 37 30.49 18.44 3.11
C SER A 37 30.87 19.79 3.73
N GLY A 38 29.88 20.56 4.18
CA GLY A 38 30.07 21.75 5.00
C GLY A 38 29.90 21.41 6.48
N SER A 39 31.00 21.50 7.23
CA SER A 39 31.00 21.43 8.70
C SER A 39 30.72 22.82 9.25
N TYR A 40 29.68 22.96 10.08
CA TYR A 40 29.38 24.19 10.81
C TYR A 40 29.39 23.87 12.31
N GLU A 41 30.46 24.27 13.00
CA GLU A 41 30.47 24.45 14.45
C GLU A 41 29.70 25.74 14.77
N ASN A 42 28.54 25.62 15.42
CA ASN A 42 27.85 26.76 16.02
C ASN A 42 27.97 26.68 17.54
N ALA A 43 28.63 27.68 18.10
CA ALA A 43 28.70 27.93 19.54
C ALA A 43 27.33 28.34 20.07
N VAL A 44 26.84 27.62 21.07
CA VAL A 44 25.60 27.92 21.78
C VAL A 44 25.89 29.02 22.81
N VAL A 45 25.42 30.24 22.54
CA VAL A 45 25.31 31.30 23.55
C VAL A 45 23.96 31.12 24.24
N VAL A 46 24.01 30.72 25.52
CA VAL A 46 22.85 30.62 26.39
C VAL A 46 22.54 32.02 26.91
N GLU A 47 21.55 32.68 26.31
CA GLU A 47 20.98 33.93 26.83
C GLU A 47 19.75 33.58 27.67
N GLU A 48 19.87 33.79 28.98
CA GLU A 48 18.80 33.59 29.97
C GLU A 48 17.72 34.66 29.77
N LYS A 49 16.66 34.28 29.06
CA LYS A 49 15.51 35.16 28.79
C LYS A 49 14.53 35.08 29.96
N GLU A 50 14.29 36.22 30.61
CA GLU A 50 13.25 36.37 31.63
C GLU A 50 11.89 35.89 31.12
N MET A 51 11.31 34.92 31.83
CA MET A 51 9.99 34.36 31.52
C MET A 51 8.90 35.35 31.92
N LEU A 52 8.23 35.91 30.92
CA LEU A 52 6.95 36.60 31.09
C LEU A 52 5.85 35.59 31.44
N PRO A 53 4.81 36.02 32.20
CA PRO A 53 3.72 35.15 32.62
C PRO A 53 2.97 34.57 31.41
N VAL A 54 2.96 33.25 31.31
CA VAL A 54 2.22 32.48 30.31
C VAL A 54 0.73 32.69 30.55
N GLN A 55 0.05 33.38 29.63
CA GLN A 55 -1.41 33.38 29.58
C GLN A 55 -1.86 32.01 29.08
N GLU A 56 -2.61 31.27 29.90
CA GLU A 56 -3.29 30.03 29.52
C GLU A 56 -4.35 30.36 28.45
N THR A 57 -3.96 30.30 27.19
CA THR A 57 -4.91 30.24 26.08
C THR A 57 -5.46 28.82 26.04
N SER A 58 -6.71 28.65 26.46
CA SER A 58 -7.48 27.42 26.30
C SER A 58 -7.36 26.97 24.83
N PRO A 59 -6.78 25.79 24.54
CA PRO A 59 -6.69 25.31 23.17
C PRO A 59 -8.10 25.08 22.65
N SER A 60 -8.51 25.86 21.66
CA SER A 60 -9.69 25.57 20.87
C SER A 60 -9.39 24.31 20.06
N VAL A 61 -10.08 23.21 20.36
CA VAL A 61 -10.06 22.00 19.53
C VAL A 61 -10.39 22.42 18.10
N PRO A 62 -9.48 22.20 17.12
CA PRO A 62 -9.78 22.48 15.72
C PRO A 62 -11.01 21.67 15.33
N GLU A 63 -12.06 22.36 14.90
CA GLU A 63 -13.23 21.72 14.30
C GLU A 63 -12.77 21.10 12.99
N GLU A 64 -12.69 19.77 12.97
CA GLU A 64 -12.32 18.99 11.80
C GLU A 64 -13.30 19.29 10.67
N GLN A 65 -12.83 20.00 9.63
CA GLN A 65 -13.64 20.35 8.50
C GLN A 65 -13.77 19.12 7.59
N GLU A 66 -14.91 18.45 7.66
CA GLU A 66 -15.26 17.35 6.76
C GLU A 66 -15.24 17.89 5.31
N GLU A 67 -14.20 17.51 4.55
CA GLU A 67 -14.05 17.94 3.16
C GLU A 67 -15.19 17.34 2.33
N LEU A 68 -15.95 18.20 1.64
CA LEU A 68 -17.06 17.74 0.82
C LEU A 68 -16.54 16.85 -0.32
N PRO A 69 -17.21 15.72 -0.63
CA PRO A 69 -16.75 14.82 -1.67
C PRO A 69 -16.69 15.52 -3.03
N GLU A 70 -15.67 15.19 -3.82
CA GLU A 70 -15.52 15.68 -5.18
C GLU A 70 -16.71 15.24 -6.07
N PRO A 71 -17.03 15.98 -7.15
CA PRO A 71 -18.06 15.55 -8.10
C PRO A 71 -17.82 14.13 -8.65
N GLY A 72 -18.77 13.23 -8.40
CA GLY A 72 -18.71 11.83 -8.84
C GLY A 72 -17.97 10.89 -7.89
N GLN A 73 -17.37 11.43 -6.83
CA GLN A 73 -16.81 10.65 -5.74
C GLN A 73 -17.93 10.11 -4.85
N LYS A 74 -17.76 8.87 -4.38
CA LYS A 74 -18.65 8.21 -3.43
C LYS A 74 -17.85 7.74 -2.23
N LYS A 75 -18.47 7.80 -1.05
CA LYS A 75 -17.98 7.16 0.16
C LYS A 75 -18.60 5.79 0.29
N TYR A 76 -17.78 4.77 0.45
CA TYR A 76 -18.22 3.47 0.93
C TYR A 76 -17.88 3.34 2.41
N VAL A 77 -18.79 2.75 3.18
CA VAL A 77 -18.63 2.49 4.61
C VAL A 77 -19.08 1.06 4.88
N SER A 78 -18.21 0.27 5.49
CA SER A 78 -18.57 -1.02 6.08
C SER A 78 -18.60 -0.87 7.60
N GLU A 79 -19.80 -0.72 8.15
CA GLU A 79 -20.01 -0.65 9.61
C GLU A 79 -19.56 -1.96 10.29
N ILE A 80 -19.70 -3.09 9.62
CA ILE A 80 -19.35 -4.40 10.17
C ILE A 80 -17.83 -4.58 10.26
N LEU A 81 -17.10 -4.12 9.23
CA LEU A 81 -15.65 -4.26 9.15
C LEU A 81 -14.91 -3.05 9.75
N GLY A 82 -15.64 -1.99 10.09
CA GLY A 82 -15.12 -0.78 10.71
C GLY A 82 -14.11 -0.06 9.82
N ILE A 83 -14.44 0.08 8.53
CA ILE A 83 -13.63 0.83 7.55
C ILE A 83 -14.52 1.68 6.64
N GLY A 84 -13.96 2.79 6.17
CA GLY A 84 -14.53 3.63 5.11
C GLY A 84 -13.48 3.97 4.07
N PHE A 85 -13.91 4.33 2.85
CA PHE A 85 -13.03 4.91 1.84
C PHE A 85 -13.82 5.64 0.76
N TYR A 86 -13.13 6.51 0.03
CA TYR A 86 -13.67 7.20 -1.14
C TYR A 86 -13.25 6.53 -2.45
N TYR A 87 -14.14 6.57 -3.43
CA TYR A 87 -13.87 6.07 -4.78
C TYR A 87 -14.61 6.91 -5.83
N LEU A 88 -14.05 7.03 -7.02
CA LEU A 88 -14.72 7.68 -8.14
C LEU A 88 -15.68 6.68 -8.81
N GLU A 89 -16.99 6.93 -8.75
CA GLU A 89 -18.00 5.97 -9.21
C GLU A 89 -17.85 5.61 -10.68
N ASN A 90 -17.49 6.58 -11.53
CA ASN A 90 -17.37 6.38 -12.97
C ASN A 90 -15.97 6.75 -13.44
N GLN A 91 -15.33 5.84 -14.16
CA GLN A 91 -13.97 6.00 -14.71
C GLN A 91 -13.99 5.69 -16.21
N GLY A 92 -14.11 6.74 -17.02
CA GLY A 92 -14.36 6.61 -18.45
C GLY A 92 -15.72 5.99 -18.74
N ASN A 93 -15.73 4.81 -19.37
CA ASN A 93 -16.95 4.06 -19.69
C ASN A 93 -17.23 2.92 -18.71
N GLN A 94 -16.52 2.87 -17.58
CA GLN A 94 -16.67 1.83 -16.57
C GLN A 94 -17.25 2.43 -15.29
N THR A 95 -18.07 1.64 -14.60
CA THR A 95 -18.59 1.98 -13.28
C THR A 95 -17.93 1.10 -12.23
N ILE A 96 -17.62 1.67 -11.08
CA ILE A 96 -17.04 0.94 -9.95
C ILE A 96 -18.15 0.25 -9.16
N SER A 97 -17.92 -1.01 -8.84
CA SER A 97 -18.74 -1.85 -7.98
C SER A 97 -17.96 -2.23 -6.73
N ILE A 98 -18.66 -2.23 -5.59
CA ILE A 98 -18.13 -2.64 -4.30
C ILE A 98 -18.86 -3.89 -3.85
N HIS A 99 -18.11 -4.91 -3.41
CA HIS A 99 -18.67 -6.17 -2.94
C HIS A 99 -18.02 -6.59 -1.63
N GLU A 100 -18.82 -6.80 -0.59
CA GLU A 100 -18.34 -7.30 0.71
C GLU A 100 -18.58 -8.81 0.81
N SER A 101 -17.55 -9.57 1.20
CA SER A 101 -17.60 -11.03 1.38
C SER A 101 -16.70 -11.45 2.53
N GLY A 102 -17.28 -11.86 3.65
CA GLY A 102 -16.55 -12.24 4.85
C GLY A 102 -15.78 -11.05 5.45
N ASN A 103 -14.46 -11.20 5.60
CA ASN A 103 -13.56 -10.15 6.08
C ASN A 103 -12.93 -9.33 4.94
N LYS A 104 -13.57 -9.28 3.77
CA LYS A 104 -13.04 -8.60 2.58
C LYS A 104 -14.03 -7.64 1.97
N VAL A 105 -13.50 -6.51 1.51
CA VAL A 105 -14.20 -5.58 0.62
C VAL A 105 -13.46 -5.54 -0.71
N TYR A 106 -14.15 -5.96 -1.76
CA TYR A 106 -13.68 -5.94 -3.14
C TYR A 106 -14.11 -4.65 -3.83
N VAL A 107 -13.18 -4.07 -4.59
CA VAL A 107 -13.35 -2.87 -5.40
C VAL A 107 -12.99 -3.24 -6.84
N ASN A 108 -13.99 -3.24 -7.72
CA ASN A 108 -13.84 -3.71 -9.09
C ASN A 108 -14.64 -2.87 -10.09
N TYR A 109 -14.34 -3.02 -11.36
CA TYR A 109 -15.27 -2.56 -12.40
C TYR A 109 -16.50 -3.46 -12.42
N ASP A 110 -17.68 -2.89 -12.63
CA ASP A 110 -18.98 -3.55 -12.70
C ASP A 110 -19.05 -4.70 -13.72
N SER A 111 -18.25 -4.62 -14.77
CA SER A 111 -18.08 -5.62 -15.83
C SER A 111 -17.22 -6.83 -15.43
N SER A 112 -16.61 -6.81 -14.24
CA SER A 112 -15.76 -7.89 -13.71
C SER A 112 -16.50 -8.78 -12.72
N GLU A 113 -15.97 -9.98 -12.47
CA GLU A 113 -16.51 -10.85 -11.42
C GLU A 113 -16.30 -10.21 -10.04
N PRO A 114 -17.28 -10.27 -9.10
CA PRO A 114 -17.24 -9.55 -7.83
C PRO A 114 -16.00 -9.80 -6.97
N GLU A 115 -15.42 -11.01 -7.05
CA GLU A 115 -14.25 -11.41 -6.24
C GLU A 115 -12.93 -11.45 -7.03
N SER A 116 -12.88 -10.83 -8.21
CA SER A 116 -11.70 -10.81 -9.10
C SER A 116 -10.90 -9.50 -9.07
N GLY A 117 -11.39 -8.50 -8.35
CA GLY A 117 -10.87 -7.15 -8.33
C GLY A 117 -9.74 -6.89 -7.33
N GLN A 118 -9.56 -5.60 -7.06
CA GLN A 118 -8.76 -5.14 -5.93
C GLN A 118 -9.54 -5.44 -4.64
N TYR A 119 -8.86 -5.65 -3.53
CA TYR A 119 -9.56 -5.80 -2.26
C TYR A 119 -8.73 -5.32 -1.08
N VAL A 120 -9.45 -4.99 -0.01
CA VAL A 120 -8.91 -4.91 1.35
C VAL A 120 -9.44 -6.10 2.16
N GLU A 121 -8.54 -6.77 2.87
CA GLU A 121 -8.85 -7.85 3.81
C GLU A 121 -8.55 -7.39 5.24
N ILE A 122 -9.50 -7.57 6.15
CA ILE A 122 -9.42 -7.12 7.53
C ILE A 122 -9.02 -8.30 8.42
N PHE A 123 -8.07 -8.06 9.33
CA PHE A 123 -7.62 -9.01 10.32
C PHE A 123 -7.75 -8.42 11.71
N ALA A 124 -8.23 -9.22 12.66
CA ALA A 124 -8.12 -8.89 14.08
C ALA A 124 -6.68 -9.12 14.56
N LYS A 125 -6.20 -8.27 15.47
CA LYS A 125 -4.93 -8.44 16.19
C LYS A 125 -5.10 -8.12 17.68
N SER A 126 -4.10 -8.47 18.48
CA SER A 126 -4.05 -7.98 19.85
C SER A 126 -3.75 -6.48 19.85
N PRO A 127 -4.44 -5.66 20.68
CA PRO A 127 -4.09 -4.26 20.87
C PRO A 127 -2.64 -4.02 21.30
N ASP A 128 -2.05 -4.99 21.99
CA ASP A 128 -0.67 -4.91 22.49
C ASP A 128 0.37 -5.30 21.42
N ASP A 129 -0.05 -5.89 20.30
CA ASP A 129 0.85 -6.27 19.20
C ASP A 129 1.12 -5.07 18.30
N THR A 130 2.39 -4.86 17.96
CA THR A 130 2.77 -4.01 16.82
C THR A 130 2.25 -4.60 15.51
N LEU A 131 2.18 -3.81 14.43
CA LEU A 131 1.72 -4.33 13.14
C LEU A 131 2.64 -5.44 12.63
N VAL A 132 3.96 -5.30 12.80
CA VAL A 132 4.95 -6.32 12.44
C VAL A 132 4.65 -7.64 13.17
N GLU A 133 4.55 -7.61 14.49
CA GLU A 133 4.27 -8.81 15.29
C GLU A 133 2.94 -9.46 14.93
N ALA A 134 1.91 -8.66 14.66
CA ALA A 134 0.59 -9.16 14.27
C ALA A 134 0.64 -9.87 12.91
N VAL A 135 1.34 -9.32 11.92
CA VAL A 135 1.51 -9.93 10.60
C VAL A 135 2.32 -11.23 10.71
N GLU A 136 3.42 -11.24 11.47
CA GLU A 136 4.22 -12.44 11.71
C GLU A 136 3.39 -13.56 12.35
N LYS A 137 2.71 -13.26 13.46
CA LYS A 137 1.87 -14.23 14.19
C LYS A 137 0.75 -14.76 13.31
N ARG A 138 0.12 -13.91 12.50
CA ARG A 138 -1.07 -14.25 11.73
C ARG A 138 -0.75 -14.98 10.43
N LEU A 139 0.29 -14.56 9.71
CA LEU A 139 0.52 -14.94 8.32
C LEU A 139 1.83 -15.70 8.10
N LEU A 140 2.81 -15.56 8.99
CA LEU A 140 4.07 -16.29 8.93
C LEU A 140 4.12 -17.49 9.88
N SER A 141 3.01 -17.83 10.54
CA SER A 141 2.94 -19.05 11.36
C SER A 141 3.20 -20.30 10.51
N GLY A 142 4.34 -20.96 10.77
CA GLY A 142 4.79 -22.15 10.04
C GLY A 142 5.75 -21.87 8.87
N TYR A 143 6.09 -20.62 8.63
CA TYR A 143 7.12 -20.21 7.68
C TYR A 143 8.44 -19.90 8.40
N SER A 144 9.57 -20.02 7.70
CA SER A 144 10.89 -19.70 8.26
C SER A 144 11.16 -18.20 8.18
N GLU A 145 11.69 -17.61 9.25
CA GLU A 145 12.21 -16.23 9.25
C GLU A 145 13.41 -16.06 8.30
N GLU A 146 14.10 -17.16 7.94
CA GLU A 146 15.16 -17.15 6.94
C GLU A 146 14.63 -17.09 5.50
N ASP A 147 13.37 -17.48 5.28
CA ASP A 147 12.72 -17.47 3.96
C ASP A 147 11.86 -16.20 3.74
N CYS A 148 11.23 -15.69 4.81
CA CYS A 148 10.26 -14.60 4.74
C CYS A 148 10.44 -13.63 5.90
N GLU A 149 10.39 -12.33 5.60
CA GLU A 149 10.59 -11.27 6.58
C GLU A 149 9.49 -10.22 6.46
N VAL A 150 8.99 -9.75 7.62
CA VAL A 150 8.12 -8.56 7.69
C VAL A 150 8.99 -7.32 7.90
N TYR A 151 8.75 -6.27 7.12
CA TYR A 151 9.50 -5.03 7.25
C TYR A 151 8.60 -3.79 7.10
N VAL A 152 8.96 -2.72 7.79
CA VAL A 152 8.28 -1.42 7.75
C VAL A 152 8.57 -0.72 6.43
N VAL A 153 7.56 -0.08 5.86
CA VAL A 153 7.64 0.66 4.59
C VAL A 153 7.47 2.15 4.86
N ASP A 154 8.57 2.89 4.85
CA ASP A 154 8.55 4.34 5.11
C ASP A 154 8.01 5.19 3.93
N THR A 155 7.80 4.58 2.76
CA THR A 155 7.40 5.32 1.54
C THR A 155 5.89 5.32 1.32
N GLY A 156 5.40 6.45 0.78
CA GLY A 156 3.99 6.62 0.46
C GLY A 156 3.09 6.76 1.69
N MET A 157 3.65 7.20 2.82
CA MET A 157 2.91 7.49 4.05
C MET A 157 2.35 8.91 4.08
N ASP A 158 2.80 9.80 3.19
CA ASP A 158 2.39 11.23 3.15
C ASP A 158 0.87 11.45 2.96
N GLN A 159 0.13 10.40 2.59
CA GLN A 159 -1.32 10.44 2.41
C GLN A 159 -2.10 9.94 3.63
N TYR A 160 -1.43 9.34 4.62
CA TYR A 160 -2.03 8.77 5.81
C TYR A 160 -1.77 9.64 7.04
N PRO A 161 -2.63 9.55 8.08
CA PRO A 161 -2.33 10.11 9.39
C PRO A 161 -1.04 9.52 9.99
N ASP A 162 -0.37 10.29 10.86
CA ASP A 162 0.86 9.86 11.56
C ASP A 162 0.66 8.62 12.46
N THR A 163 -0.60 8.29 12.77
CA THR A 163 -0.98 7.12 13.58
C THR A 163 -0.91 5.82 12.80
N TYR A 164 -0.78 5.90 11.47
CA TYR A 164 -0.78 4.75 10.57
C TYR A 164 0.64 4.19 10.41
N GLU A 165 0.72 2.87 10.31
CA GLU A 165 1.95 2.14 10.02
C GLU A 165 1.70 1.21 8.82
N LYS A 166 2.69 1.12 7.94
CA LYS A 166 2.63 0.26 6.75
C LYS A 166 3.77 -0.75 6.77
N VAL A 167 3.46 -2.02 6.54
CA VAL A 167 4.45 -3.10 6.47
C VAL A 167 4.22 -3.97 5.25
N ASN A 168 5.24 -4.72 4.86
CA ASN A 168 5.19 -5.73 3.81
C ASN A 168 5.84 -7.03 4.27
N ILE A 169 5.47 -8.13 3.62
CA ILE A 169 6.23 -9.38 3.67
C ILE A 169 7.11 -9.44 2.43
N ARG A 170 8.41 -9.64 2.58
CA ARG A 170 9.33 -9.93 1.48
C ARG A 170 9.96 -11.30 1.62
N VAL A 171 10.51 -11.77 0.51
CA VAL A 171 11.39 -12.94 0.47
C VAL A 171 12.74 -12.58 1.10
N ALA A 172 13.30 -13.51 1.86
CA ALA A 172 14.64 -13.46 2.43
C ALA A 172 15.40 -14.77 2.08
N PRO A 173 16.75 -14.76 2.10
CA PRO A 173 17.63 -13.57 2.10
C PRO A 173 17.51 -12.79 0.77
N GLU A 174 18.27 -11.70 0.62
CA GLU A 174 18.43 -11.03 -0.68
C GLU A 174 18.84 -12.04 -1.79
N TRP A 175 18.30 -11.85 -2.98
CA TRP A 175 18.40 -12.77 -4.12
C TRP A 175 19.11 -12.09 -5.29
N GLU A 176 19.87 -12.87 -6.07
CA GLU A 176 20.70 -12.32 -7.15
C GLU A 176 19.90 -12.10 -8.45
N ASP A 177 18.89 -12.93 -8.70
CA ASP A 177 18.10 -12.88 -9.92
C ASP A 177 16.63 -13.32 -9.73
N MET A 178 15.84 -13.18 -10.80
CA MET A 178 14.41 -13.53 -10.77
C MET A 178 14.16 -15.04 -10.64
N GLN A 179 15.06 -15.89 -11.11
CA GLN A 179 14.89 -17.34 -10.98
C GLN A 179 15.05 -17.76 -9.52
N GLU A 180 16.04 -17.20 -8.83
CA GLU A 180 16.21 -17.37 -7.39
C GLU A 180 15.04 -16.79 -6.61
N PHE A 181 14.60 -15.57 -6.95
CA PHE A 181 13.41 -14.97 -6.35
C PHE A 181 12.22 -15.92 -6.38
N PHE A 182 11.86 -16.46 -7.56
CA PHE A 182 10.69 -17.34 -7.68
C PHE A 182 10.86 -18.64 -6.89
N ARG A 183 12.08 -19.18 -6.82
CA ARG A 183 12.37 -20.37 -6.01
C ARG A 183 12.16 -20.10 -4.52
N LEU A 184 12.61 -18.96 -4.01
CA LEU A 184 12.45 -18.59 -2.60
C LEU A 184 11.01 -18.15 -2.28
N TYR A 185 10.35 -17.48 -3.23
CA TYR A 185 8.97 -17.01 -3.10
C TYR A 185 7.97 -18.16 -2.82
N GLU A 186 8.24 -19.37 -3.32
CA GLU A 186 7.45 -20.57 -3.02
C GLU A 186 7.47 -20.96 -1.53
N ASN A 187 8.47 -20.50 -0.77
CA ASN A 187 8.58 -20.71 0.67
C ASN A 187 7.85 -19.65 1.49
N CYS A 188 7.18 -18.67 0.87
CA CYS A 188 6.45 -17.61 1.56
C CYS A 188 4.94 -17.68 1.29
N PRO A 189 4.11 -17.03 2.12
CA PRO A 189 2.67 -16.99 1.87
C PRO A 189 2.38 -16.21 0.58
N PHE A 190 2.21 -16.93 -0.53
CA PHE A 190 2.10 -16.42 -1.90
C PHE A 190 1.14 -15.22 -2.05
N ARG A 191 0.02 -15.20 -1.33
CA ARG A 191 -1.00 -14.14 -1.42
C ARG A 191 -0.56 -12.82 -0.78
N TYR A 192 0.29 -12.90 0.23
CA TYR A 192 0.62 -11.80 1.13
C TYR A 192 2.05 -11.29 0.96
N THR A 193 2.88 -12.06 0.26
CA THR A 193 4.27 -11.69 -0.04
C THR A 193 4.30 -10.70 -1.19
N GLN A 194 5.09 -9.64 -1.04
CA GLN A 194 5.23 -8.60 -2.05
C GLN A 194 5.68 -9.21 -3.39
N SER A 195 5.02 -8.80 -4.46
CA SER A 195 5.32 -9.20 -5.84
C SER A 195 5.29 -7.98 -6.76
N ASN A 196 5.13 -8.17 -8.08
CA ASN A 196 5.15 -7.07 -9.07
C ASN A 196 3.92 -6.14 -9.02
N GLY A 197 3.05 -6.24 -8.01
CA GLY A 197 1.88 -5.39 -7.82
C GLY A 197 1.94 -4.62 -6.50
N ILE A 198 1.00 -3.68 -6.35
CA ILE A 198 0.77 -3.00 -5.08
C ILE A 198 0.03 -3.96 -4.15
N SER A 199 0.68 -4.29 -3.06
CA SER A 199 0.11 -4.98 -1.91
C SER A 199 0.87 -4.56 -0.66
N TYR A 200 0.17 -4.36 0.44
CA TYR A 200 0.78 -4.01 1.73
C TYR A 200 -0.19 -4.21 2.87
N PHE A 201 0.34 -4.26 4.08
CA PHE A 201 -0.43 -4.21 5.31
C PHE A 201 -0.46 -2.79 5.85
N LEU A 202 -1.59 -2.40 6.43
CA LEU A 202 -1.79 -1.09 7.03
C LEU A 202 -2.43 -1.28 8.40
N GLY A 203 -1.88 -0.66 9.42
CA GLY A 203 -2.43 -0.61 10.77
C GLY A 203 -2.56 0.83 11.22
N ASP A 204 -3.45 1.07 12.18
CA ASP A 204 -3.63 2.37 12.82
C ASP A 204 -3.51 2.19 14.33
N SER A 205 -2.64 2.97 14.96
CA SER A 205 -2.40 2.90 16.40
C SER A 205 -3.62 3.35 17.23
N GLU A 206 -4.52 4.16 16.66
CA GLU A 206 -5.79 4.53 17.31
C GLU A 206 -6.84 3.41 17.22
N HIS A 207 -6.72 2.52 16.23
CA HIS A 207 -7.59 1.35 16.01
C HIS A 207 -6.81 0.04 16.16
N SER A 208 -6.17 -0.10 17.33
CA SER A 208 -5.15 -1.13 17.61
C SER A 208 -5.63 -2.59 17.58
N ASP A 209 -6.93 -2.87 17.53
CA ASP A 209 -7.50 -4.22 17.54
C ASP A 209 -7.60 -4.86 16.14
N LYS A 210 -7.28 -4.12 15.07
CA LYS A 210 -7.33 -4.61 13.69
C LYS A 210 -6.19 -4.08 12.82
N PHE A 211 -6.00 -4.74 11.68
CA PHE A 211 -5.14 -4.26 10.59
C PHE A 211 -5.70 -4.75 9.25
N LEU A 212 -5.22 -4.12 8.18
CA LEU A 212 -5.70 -4.30 6.82
C LEU A 212 -4.61 -4.92 5.96
N PHE A 213 -5.00 -5.70 4.97
CA PHE A 213 -4.15 -6.10 3.84
C PHE A 213 -4.77 -5.63 2.54
N PHE A 214 -4.03 -4.85 1.76
CA PHE A 214 -4.42 -4.42 0.43
C PHE A 214 -3.85 -5.34 -0.63
N SER A 215 -4.69 -5.76 -1.56
CA SER A 215 -4.33 -6.47 -2.78
C SER A 215 -4.86 -5.69 -3.98
N ILE A 216 -4.04 -4.79 -4.51
CA ILE A 216 -4.41 -3.83 -5.57
C ILE A 216 -3.93 -4.33 -6.94
N GLY A 217 -2.73 -4.90 -7.00
CA GLY A 217 -2.12 -5.35 -8.26
C GLY A 217 -1.46 -4.19 -9.03
N GLN A 218 -1.54 -4.22 -10.36
CA GLN A 218 -0.81 -3.27 -11.22
C GLN A 218 -1.67 -2.13 -11.79
N TYR A 219 -2.98 -2.18 -11.62
CA TYR A 219 -3.88 -1.11 -12.02
C TYR A 219 -4.40 -0.39 -10.78
N GLY A 220 -4.78 0.88 -10.90
CA GLY A 220 -5.40 1.66 -9.83
C GLY A 220 -6.88 1.90 -10.12
N ILE A 221 -7.68 2.00 -9.07
CA ILE A 221 -9.04 2.56 -9.13
C ILE A 221 -8.96 3.91 -8.41
N SER A 222 -9.27 5.00 -9.12
CA SER A 222 -9.11 6.35 -8.58
C SER A 222 -10.16 6.69 -7.53
N ALA A 223 -9.76 7.49 -6.54
CA ALA A 223 -10.65 8.17 -5.60
C ALA A 223 -11.04 9.58 -6.06
N SER A 224 -10.23 10.22 -6.91
CA SER A 224 -10.43 11.60 -7.38
C SER A 224 -10.60 11.67 -8.90
N ALA A 225 -11.26 12.73 -9.37
CA ALA A 225 -11.43 12.98 -10.81
C ALA A 225 -10.09 13.25 -11.52
N GLU A 226 -9.11 13.79 -10.80
CA GLU A 226 -7.76 14.04 -11.32
C GLU A 226 -6.91 12.77 -11.43
N GLY A 227 -7.35 11.66 -10.81
CA GLY A 227 -6.61 10.39 -10.80
C GLY A 227 -5.31 10.43 -10.02
N THR A 228 -5.15 11.40 -9.12
CA THR A 228 -3.95 11.61 -8.29
C THR A 228 -3.94 10.74 -7.03
N LYS A 229 -5.11 10.28 -6.58
CA LYS A 229 -5.28 9.41 -5.41
C LYS A 229 -6.02 8.13 -5.80
N GLY A 230 -5.52 6.98 -5.36
CA GLY A 230 -6.25 5.72 -5.44
C GLY A 230 -7.24 5.59 -4.27
N TRP A 231 -8.26 4.75 -4.43
CA TRP A 231 -9.23 4.50 -3.34
C TRP A 231 -8.55 4.00 -2.06
N GLN A 232 -7.50 3.19 -2.19
CA GLN A 232 -6.76 2.67 -1.05
C GLN A 232 -6.09 3.77 -0.22
N ASP A 233 -5.73 4.89 -0.87
CA ASP A 233 -5.09 6.04 -0.21
C ASP A 233 -6.10 6.92 0.55
N THR A 234 -7.38 6.54 0.54
CA THR A 234 -8.48 7.23 1.25
C THR A 234 -9.13 6.37 2.32
N ILE A 235 -8.51 5.23 2.65
CA ILE A 235 -9.01 4.34 3.69
C ILE A 235 -8.97 5.05 5.05
N GLU A 236 -10.05 4.88 5.80
CA GLU A 236 -10.19 5.28 7.19
C GLU A 236 -10.59 4.06 8.02
N PHE A 237 -10.02 3.94 9.21
CA PHE A 237 -10.52 3.04 10.24
C PHE A 237 -11.67 3.73 10.97
N LEU A 238 -12.70 2.96 11.32
CA LEU A 238 -13.89 3.44 12.03
C LEU A 238 -14.06 2.68 13.35
N ASP A 239 -14.67 3.36 14.34
CA ASP A 239 -15.07 2.83 15.65
C ASP A 239 -16.29 1.89 15.61
#